data_AF-A0A392QLM7-F1
#
_entry.id   AF-A0A392QLM7-F1
#
_cell.length_a   1.000
_cell.length_b   1.000
_cell.length_c   1.000
_cell.angle_alpha   90.00
_cell.angle_beta   90.00
_cell.angle_gamma   90.00
#
_symmetry.space_group_name_H-M   'P 1'
#
loop_
_entity.id
_entity.type
_entity.pdbx_description
1 polymer ?
#
loop_
_entity_poly.entity_id
_entity_poly.type
_entity_poly.pdbx_seq_one_letter_code
_entity_poly.pdbx_strand_id
1 'polypeptide(L)'
;MLDGRVDGIYKVKKWKVEESLKLFSLGAFKQRHPKEGYEVLSKRAVAYAGGIPLALKVLGSHLYSRGTDFWESELKHLENNVESLSKIEKVLKGSYDGLTIREKEIFLDIAFFY
;
A
#
# COMPACT_ATOMS: atom_id res chain seq x y z
N MET A 1 -26.85 -27.97 15.40
CA MET A 1 -25.93 -26.88 15.76
C MET A 1 -24.75 -27.00 14.83
N LEU A 2 -24.60 -26.09 13.86
CA LEU A 2 -23.51 -26.14 12.89
C LEU A 2 -22.26 -25.54 13.52
N ASP A 3 -21.28 -26.40 13.75
CA ASP A 3 -19.87 -26.05 13.96
C ASP A 3 -19.37 -25.33 12.70
N GLY A 4 -18.95 -24.09 12.86
CA GLY A 4 -18.53 -23.21 11.78
C GLY A 4 -17.29 -22.43 12.19
N ARG A 5 -16.19 -23.14 12.48
CA ARG A 5 -14.85 -22.54 12.49
C ARG A 5 -14.58 -21.92 11.13
N VAL A 6 -14.56 -20.59 11.05
CA VAL A 6 -14.02 -19.86 9.91
C VAL A 6 -12.63 -19.36 10.30
N ASP A 7 -11.64 -20.26 10.20
CA ASP A 7 -10.21 -19.93 10.23
C ASP A 7 -9.78 -19.32 8.88
N GLY A 8 -10.49 -18.29 8.44
CA GLY A 8 -10.21 -17.58 7.20
C GLY A 8 -9.34 -16.36 7.44
N ILE A 9 -8.03 -16.54 7.66
CA ILE A 9 -7.09 -15.41 7.55
C ILE A 9 -7.15 -14.93 6.09
N TYR A 10 -7.81 -13.79 5.86
CA TYR A 10 -7.85 -13.15 4.54
C TYR A 10 -6.44 -12.64 4.21
N LYS A 11 -5.64 -13.50 3.58
CA LYS A 11 -4.30 -13.17 3.14
C LYS A 11 -4.46 -12.22 1.95
N VAL A 12 -4.31 -10.91 2.20
CA VAL A 12 -4.20 -9.89 1.16
C VAL A 12 -3.27 -10.42 0.07
N LYS A 13 -3.84 -10.67 -1.12
CA LYS A 13 -3.09 -11.21 -2.25
C LYS A 13 -2.15 -10.10 -2.71
N LYS A 14 -0.91 -10.11 -2.21
CA LYS A 14 0.13 -9.16 -2.63
C LYS A 14 0.20 -9.19 -4.14
N TRP A 15 0.04 -8.02 -4.77
CA TRP A 15 0.13 -7.92 -6.22
C TRP A 15 1.54 -8.30 -6.68
N LYS A 16 1.65 -8.86 -7.89
CA LYS A 16 2.95 -9.05 -8.54
C LYS A 16 3.61 -7.68 -8.69
N VAL A 17 4.94 -7.64 -8.61
CA VAL A 17 5.74 -6.41 -8.69
C VAL A 17 5.34 -5.54 -9.89
N GLU A 18 5.05 -6.15 -11.03
CA GLU A 18 4.59 -5.48 -12.26
C GLU A 18 3.25 -4.76 -12.08
N GLU A 19 2.25 -5.42 -11.50
CA GLU A 19 0.94 -4.83 -11.24
C GLU A 19 1.03 -3.76 -10.15
N SER A 20 1.88 -3.95 -9.14
CA SER A 20 2.14 -2.92 -8.12
C SER A 20 2.79 -1.67 -8.70
N LEU A 21 3.77 -1.85 -9.60
CA LEU A 21 4.40 -0.75 -10.34
C LEU A 21 3.39 0.02 -11.19
N LYS A 22 2.50 -0.70 -11.88
CA LYS A 22 1.44 -0.09 -12.69
C LYS A 22 0.48 0.72 -11.84
N LEU A 23 -0.03 0.14 -10.74
CA LEU A 23 -0.95 0.82 -9.84
C LEU A 23 -0.31 2.07 -9.21
N PHE A 24 0.92 1.95 -8.71
CA PHE A 24 1.68 3.07 -8.18
C PHE A 24 1.89 4.17 -9.24
N SER A 25 2.26 3.78 -10.46
CA SER A 25 2.51 4.74 -11.55
C SER A 25 1.26 5.52 -11.96
N LEU A 26 0.08 4.91 -11.88
CA LEU A 26 -1.19 5.60 -12.12
C LEU A 26 -1.41 6.71 -11.08
N GLY A 27 -1.00 6.51 -9.83
CA GLY A 27 -1.05 7.54 -8.78
C GLY A 27 0.00 8.64 -9.00
N ALA A 28 1.27 8.23 -9.14
CA ALA A 28 2.43 9.12 -9.14
C ALA A 28 2.68 9.88 -10.45
N PHE A 29 2.22 9.33 -11.58
CA PHE A 29 2.54 9.86 -12.90
C PHE A 29 1.32 10.01 -13.83
N LYS A 30 0.14 9.50 -13.43
CA LYS A 30 -1.07 9.42 -14.27
C LYS A 30 -0.87 8.60 -15.56
N GLN A 31 0.07 7.66 -15.53
CA GLN A 31 0.38 6.74 -16.64
C GLN A 31 0.70 5.35 -16.08
N ARG A 32 0.77 4.34 -16.95
CA ARG A 32 0.89 2.92 -16.53
C ARG A 32 2.29 2.48 -16.13
N HIS A 33 3.30 3.31 -16.36
CA HIS A 33 4.70 3.01 -16.08
C HIS A 33 5.41 4.23 -15.48
N PRO A 34 6.56 4.05 -14.82
CA PRO A 34 7.37 5.17 -14.35
C PRO A 34 7.72 6.15 -15.47
N LYS A 35 7.91 7.43 -15.10
CA LYS A 35 8.58 8.40 -15.98
C LYS A 35 10.06 8.09 -16.05
N GLU A 36 10.70 8.49 -17.15
CA GLU A 36 12.14 8.38 -17.32
C GLU A 36 12.88 9.10 -16.18
N GLY A 37 13.85 8.41 -15.58
CA GLY A 37 14.60 8.91 -14.42
C GLY A 37 13.95 8.60 -13.06
N TYR A 38 12.76 8.01 -13.02
CA TYR A 38 12.05 7.64 -11.79
C TYR A 38 11.96 6.12 -11.58
N GLU A 39 12.55 5.29 -12.43
CA GLU A 39 12.38 3.84 -12.43
C GLU A 39 12.88 3.19 -11.14
N VAL A 40 14.07 3.59 -10.68
CA VAL A 40 14.69 3.07 -9.45
C VAL A 40 13.88 3.50 -8.22
N LEU A 41 13.53 4.79 -8.16
CA LEU A 41 12.72 5.36 -7.08
C LEU A 41 11.32 4.72 -7.02
N SER A 42 10.71 4.46 -8.17
CA SER A 42 9.40 3.79 -8.25
C SER A 42 9.46 2.35 -7.75
N LYS A 43 10.50 1.59 -8.11
CA LYS A 43 10.69 0.23 -7.58
C LYS A 43 10.88 0.24 -6.06
N ARG A 44 11.63 1.20 -5.55
CA ARG A 44 11.87 1.37 -4.11
C ARG A 44 10.58 1.74 -3.35
N ALA A 45 9.80 2.69 -3.87
CA ALA A 45 8.49 3.04 -3.33
C ALA A 45 7.53 1.85 -3.31
N VAL A 46 7.49 1.07 -4.39
CA VAL A 46 6.67 -0.15 -4.49
C VAL A 46 7.11 -1.22 -3.49
N ALA A 47 8.41 -1.40 -3.30
CA ALA A 47 8.97 -2.32 -2.32
C ALA A 47 8.58 -1.91 -0.89
N TYR A 48 8.70 -0.62 -0.57
CA TYR A 48 8.27 -0.06 0.71
C TYR A 48 6.77 -0.28 0.97
N ALA A 49 5.92 -0.05 -0.04
CA ALA A 49 4.47 -0.26 0.06
C ALA A 49 4.05 -1.75 0.13
N GLY A 50 4.99 -2.70 -0.03
CA GLY A 50 4.77 -4.12 0.22
C GLY A 50 3.75 -4.81 -0.70
N GLY A 51 3.41 -4.21 -1.83
CA GLY A 51 2.40 -4.71 -2.76
C GLY A 51 0.95 -4.56 -2.28
N ILE A 52 0.71 -3.72 -1.26
CA ILE A 52 -0.62 -3.42 -0.73
C ILE A 52 -1.25 -2.30 -1.59
N PRO A 53 -2.38 -2.54 -2.28
CA PRO A 53 -2.96 -1.57 -3.20
C PRO A 53 -3.25 -0.20 -2.59
N LEU A 54 -3.79 -0.13 -1.37
CA LEU A 54 -4.02 1.15 -0.69
C LEU A 54 -2.72 1.92 -0.45
N ALA A 55 -1.69 1.24 0.06
CA ALA A 55 -0.40 1.85 0.34
C ALA A 55 0.25 2.38 -0.95
N LEU A 56 0.13 1.63 -2.06
CA LEU A 56 0.61 2.05 -3.37
C LEU A 56 -0.12 3.30 -3.90
N LYS A 57 -1.45 3.37 -3.74
CA LYS A 57 -2.25 4.55 -4.13
C LYS A 57 -1.90 5.77 -3.29
N VAL A 58 -1.85 5.63 -1.96
CA VAL A 58 -1.54 6.72 -1.03
C VAL A 58 -0.13 7.25 -1.31
N LEU A 59 0.87 6.37 -1.38
CA LEU A 59 2.24 6.75 -1.63
C LEU A 59 2.42 7.35 -3.03
N GLY A 60 1.78 6.77 -4.05
CA GLY A 60 1.81 7.32 -5.40
C GLY A 60 1.21 8.72 -5.48
N SER A 61 0.07 8.95 -4.82
CA SER A 61 -0.57 10.27 -4.77
C SER A 61 0.28 11.29 -4.00
N HIS A 62 0.93 10.88 -2.91
CA HIS A 62 1.81 11.74 -2.10
C HIS A 62 3.02 12.24 -2.91
N LEU A 63 3.57 11.36 -3.76
CA LEU A 63 4.75 11.63 -4.58
C LEU A 63 4.41 12.29 -5.94
N TYR A 64 3.12 12.45 -6.27
CA TYR A 64 2.67 13.04 -7.53
C TYR A 64 3.20 14.46 -7.72
N SER A 65 3.71 14.75 -8.92
CA SER A 65 4.25 16.06 -9.30
C SER A 65 5.43 16.57 -8.46
N ARG A 66 6.11 15.68 -7.72
CA ARG A 66 7.33 15.98 -6.96
C ARG A 66 8.58 15.57 -7.74
N GLY A 67 9.69 16.29 -7.52
CA GLY A 67 10.99 16.00 -8.14
C GLY A 67 11.73 14.83 -7.48
N THR A 68 12.74 14.30 -8.16
CA THR A 68 13.56 13.16 -7.70
C THR A 68 14.22 13.39 -6.34
N ASP A 69 14.68 14.60 -6.05
CA ASP A 69 15.32 14.93 -4.76
C ASP A 69 14.34 14.81 -3.58
N PHE A 70 13.10 15.25 -3.80
CA PHE A 70 12.03 15.08 -2.82
C PHE A 70 11.71 13.60 -2.61
N TRP A 71 11.58 12.83 -3.69
CA TRP A 71 11.33 11.39 -3.61
C TRP A 71 12.41 10.66 -2.83
N GLU A 72 13.68 10.95 -3.10
CA GLU A 72 14.81 10.32 -2.44
C GLU A 72 14.81 10.63 -0.93
N SER A 73 14.64 11.90 -0.56
CA SER A 73 14.54 12.32 0.84
C SER A 73 13.35 11.68 1.55
N GLU A 74 12.18 11.68 0.91
CA GLU A 74 10.95 11.16 1.50
C GLU A 74 11.01 9.64 1.67
N LEU A 75 11.45 8.90 0.65
CA LEU A 75 11.61 7.44 0.75
C LEU A 75 12.64 7.07 1.80
N LYS A 76 13.76 7.79 1.89
CA LYS A 76 14.76 7.59 2.96
C LYS A 76 14.17 7.86 4.34
N HIS A 77 13.36 8.91 4.48
CA HIS A 77 12.67 9.21 5.74
C HIS A 77 11.67 8.11 6.11
N LEU A 78 10.87 7.64 5.15
CA LEU A 78 9.88 6.58 5.34
C LEU A 78 10.52 5.23 5.73
N GLU A 79 11.62 4.87 5.07
CA GLU A 79 12.38 3.65 5.35
C GLU A 79 13.11 3.68 6.69
N ASN A 80 13.54 4.85 7.16
CA ASN A 80 14.18 4.98 8.47
C ASN A 80 13.17 5.07 9.62
N ASN A 81 11.93 5.51 9.35
CA ASN A 81 10.87 5.66 10.35
C ASN A 81 9.93 4.45 10.43
N VAL A 82 10.48 3.24 10.33
CA VAL A 82 9.70 1.98 10.45
C VAL A 82 8.95 1.90 11.78
N GLU A 83 9.40 2.59 12.84
CA GLU A 83 8.66 2.71 14.11
C GLU A 83 7.28 3.38 13.95
N SER A 84 7.15 4.35 13.03
CA SER A 84 5.88 5.04 12.76
C SER A 84 4.91 4.14 12.00
N LEU A 85 5.42 3.38 11.02
CA LEU A 85 4.65 2.33 10.35
C LEU A 85 4.19 1.26 11.33
N SER A 86 5.05 0.83 12.26
CA SER A 86 4.68 -0.14 13.31
C SER A 86 3.56 0.37 14.21
N LYS A 87 3.54 1.68 14.54
CA LYS A 87 2.44 2.30 15.29
C LYS A 87 1.15 2.35 14.48
N ILE A 88 1.21 2.81 13.23
CA ILE A 88 0.05 2.88 12.34
C ILE A 88 -0.50 1.49 12.07
N GLU A 89 0.36 0.50 11.82
CA GLU A 89 0.00 -0.90 11.63
C GLU A 89 -0.67 -1.46 12.88
N LYS A 90 -0.14 -1.18 14.08
CA LYS A 90 -0.77 -1.60 15.35
C LYS A 90 -2.16 -0.99 15.54
N VAL A 91 -2.32 0.30 15.27
CA VAL A 91 -3.61 1.00 15.41
C VAL A 91 -4.61 0.47 14.38
N LEU A 92 -4.22 0.40 13.10
CA LEU A 92 -5.06 -0.14 12.03
C LEU A 92 -5.42 -1.59 12.27
N LYS A 93 -4.48 -2.40 12.77
CA LYS A 93 -4.74 -3.80 13.13
C LYS A 93 -5.71 -3.90 14.30
N GLY A 94 -5.57 -3.09 15.34
CA GLY A 94 -6.54 -3.05 16.43
C GLY A 94 -7.95 -2.68 15.96
N SER A 95 -8.06 -1.67 15.10
CA SER A 95 -9.33 -1.29 14.49
C SER A 95 -9.89 -2.39 13.57
N TYR A 96 -9.04 -3.00 12.75
CA TYR A 96 -9.42 -4.06 11.82
C TYR A 96 -9.84 -5.34 12.54
N ASP A 97 -9.12 -5.78 13.57
CA ASP A 97 -9.39 -7.02 14.29
C ASP A 97 -10.76 -6.97 14.98
N GLY A 98 -11.18 -5.78 15.43
CA GLY A 98 -12.51 -5.53 16.01
C GLY A 98 -13.68 -5.51 15.03
N LEU A 99 -13.44 -5.52 13.71
CA LEU A 99 -14.48 -5.54 12.70
C LEU A 99 -15.13 -6.93 12.55
N THR A 100 -16.43 -6.95 12.27
CA THR A 100 -17.14 -8.16 11.84
C THR A 100 -16.63 -8.62 10.46
N ILE A 101 -16.90 -9.87 10.09
CA ILE A 101 -16.46 -10.44 8.80
C ILE A 101 -16.90 -9.57 7.62
N ARG A 102 -18.17 -9.11 7.61
CA ARG A 102 -18.71 -8.27 6.55
C ARG A 102 -18.05 -6.89 6.51
N GLU A 103 -17.77 -6.30 7.67
CA GLU A 103 -17.08 -5.01 7.75
C GLU A 103 -15.62 -5.11 7.33
N LYS A 104 -14.95 -6.24 7.60
CA LYS A 104 -13.61 -6.53 7.08
C LYS A 104 -13.61 -6.61 5.55
N GLU A 105 -14.61 -7.26 4.97
CA GLU A 105 -14.79 -7.31 3.52
C GLU A 105 -15.00 -5.91 2.93
N ILE A 106 -15.87 -5.09 3.52
CA ILE A 106 -16.12 -3.71 3.08
C ILE A 106 -14.87 -2.84 3.25
N PHE A 107 -14.17 -2.96 4.38
CA PHE A 107 -12.94 -2.21 4.64
C PHE A 107 -11.87 -2.55 3.60
N LEU A 108 -11.73 -3.83 3.26
CA LEU A 108 -10.84 -4.27 2.19
C LEU A 108 -11.34 -3.76 0.83
N ASP A 109 -12.63 -3.79 0.55
CA ASP A 109 -13.17 -3.27 -0.71
C ASP A 109 -12.86 -1.77 -0.89
N ILE A 110 -13.04 -0.97 0.16
CA ILE A 110 -12.67 0.44 0.19
C ILE A 110 -11.15 0.61 0.01
N ALA A 111 -10.35 -0.13 0.77
CA ALA A 111 -8.89 -0.03 0.71
C ALA A 111 -8.32 -0.42 -0.67
N PHE A 112 -8.93 -1.38 -1.36
CA PHE A 112 -8.44 -1.88 -2.64
C PHE A 112 -9.00 -1.11 -3.83
N PHE A 113 -10.29 -0.77 -3.81
CA PHE A 113 -10.98 -0.23 -4.99
C PHE A 113 -11.19 1.28 -4.93
N TYR A 114 -11.48 1.85 -3.76
CA TYR A 114 -11.56 3.31 -3.57
C TYR A 114 -10.21 3.93 -3.23
#